data_AF-A0A6C0TPN0-F1
#
_entry.id   AF-A0A6C0TPN0-F1
#
_cell.length_a   1.000
_cell.length_b   1.000
_cell.length_c   1.000
_cell.angle_alpha   90.00
_cell.angle_beta   90.00
_cell.angle_gamma   90.00
#
_symmetry.space_group_name_H-M   'P 1'
#
loop_
_entity.id
_entity.type
_entity.pdbx_description
1 polymer ?
#
loop_
_entity_poly.entity_id
_entity_poly.type
_entity_poly.pdbx_seq_one_letter_code
_entity_poly.pdbx_strand_id
1 'polypeptide(L)'
;MSEEEKEPKPAKKRTRRVVPYPLCPFEEVVDFAQSLYELGSGHRVRRVTLFDHIGKSPDSGPSRALITNSNKYGLVKGGYQAEQLELTPLGLNAFSESSSEYEKAQAKIQLAILDISPLKILFEKFSGNKMPVKTVLSDTLRENEIEEDVIDTLVDIFVVNAEHVGILQTLAGAGRIVTIDHALENLSKSHSALPAMHGTAPVEAKRKDITGFVTSGNSTFDSTCFYITPIGEDGTENRKHSDLFIGSIIEPAIEQLGLKVVRADAIDQPGLITNQIIEYILRSRLVVADLSFNNPNVFYELALRHVSRLPTIQTIRKGDKIPFDIGNFRTIILDCTDIYTLVPKLETYKSEIAAQARRVLEDPDSIENPVTSVYPSLNLDLQK
;
A
#
# COMPACT_ATOMS: atom_id res chain seq x y z
N MET A 1 -59.43 16.70 -15.55
CA MET A 1 -59.70 16.16 -14.20
C MET A 1 -59.12 14.76 -14.18
N SER A 2 -58.03 14.43 -13.48
CA SER A 2 -57.15 15.16 -12.57
C SER A 2 -55.92 14.26 -12.44
N GLU A 3 -54.73 14.81 -12.63
CA GLU A 3 -53.46 14.11 -12.37
C GLU A 3 -53.32 13.91 -10.86
N GLU A 4 -53.16 12.68 -10.40
CA GLU A 4 -52.77 12.38 -9.03
C GLU A 4 -51.24 12.43 -8.93
N GLU A 5 -50.72 13.55 -8.44
CA GLU A 5 -49.35 13.70 -7.97
C GLU A 5 -49.08 12.70 -6.83
N LYS A 6 -48.17 11.74 -7.07
CA LYS A 6 -47.58 10.94 -6.00
C LYS A 6 -46.60 11.81 -5.21
N GLU A 7 -46.98 12.21 -4.00
CA GLU A 7 -46.07 12.82 -3.04
C GLU A 7 -44.85 11.90 -2.75
N PRO A 8 -43.63 12.46 -2.67
CA PRO A 8 -42.44 11.69 -2.33
C PRO A 8 -42.46 11.36 -0.83
N LYS A 9 -42.32 10.07 -0.51
CA LYS A 9 -42.18 9.61 0.89
C LYS A 9 -40.94 10.24 1.53
N PRO A 10 -41.04 10.75 2.78
CA PRO A 10 -39.91 11.40 3.44
C PRO A 10 -38.77 10.40 3.66
N ALA A 11 -37.56 10.76 3.22
CA ALA A 11 -36.35 10.00 3.49
C ALA A 11 -36.17 9.84 5.01
N LYS A 12 -36.18 8.60 5.51
CA LYS A 12 -35.88 8.30 6.92
C LYS A 12 -34.50 8.86 7.25
N LYS A 13 -34.44 9.89 8.10
CA LYS A 13 -33.19 10.36 8.71
C LYS A 13 -32.55 9.16 9.42
N ARG A 14 -31.45 8.64 8.88
CA ARG A 14 -30.59 7.66 9.56
C ARG A 14 -30.08 8.30 10.85
N THR A 15 -30.71 7.98 11.98
CA THR A 15 -30.14 8.25 13.30
C THR A 15 -28.81 7.53 13.39
N ARG A 16 -27.71 8.26 13.46
CA ARG A 16 -26.34 7.73 13.53
C ARG A 16 -26.22 6.92 14.82
N ARG A 17 -26.30 5.60 14.71
CA ARG A 17 -26.29 4.67 15.85
C ARG A 17 -24.87 4.52 16.38
N VAL A 18 -24.72 4.49 17.71
CA VAL A 18 -23.42 4.37 18.37
C VAL A 18 -23.09 2.90 18.55
N VAL A 19 -22.24 2.36 17.69
CA VAL A 19 -21.66 1.01 17.87
C VAL A 19 -20.46 1.07 18.84
N PRO A 20 -20.23 0.04 19.69
CA PRO A 20 -19.19 0.05 20.72
C PRO A 20 -17.77 -0.26 20.19
N TYR A 21 -17.64 -0.67 18.93
CA TYR A 21 -16.36 -1.00 18.27
C TYR A 21 -16.03 0.00 17.15
N PRO A 22 -14.76 0.08 16.71
CA PRO A 22 -14.34 0.95 15.62
C PRO A 22 -14.88 0.47 14.27
N LEU A 23 -15.09 1.43 13.36
CA LEU A 23 -15.55 1.18 11.98
C LEU A 23 -14.54 1.71 10.95
N CYS A 24 -13.28 1.80 11.34
CA CYS A 24 -12.13 2.07 10.47
C CYS A 24 -11.05 1.05 10.83
N PRO A 25 -10.11 0.73 9.92
CA PRO A 25 -8.91 -0.05 10.23
C PRO A 25 -8.09 0.54 11.38
N PHE A 26 -7.34 -0.33 12.07
CA PHE A 26 -6.48 0.02 13.20
C PHE A 26 -5.34 0.98 12.78
N GLU A 27 -4.78 0.76 11.60
CA GLU A 27 -3.70 1.59 11.05
C GLU A 27 -4.06 3.08 10.97
N GLU A 28 -5.32 3.40 10.64
CA GLU A 28 -5.77 4.81 10.55
C GLU A 28 -5.65 5.57 11.89
N VAL A 29 -5.72 4.85 13.02
CA VAL A 29 -5.62 5.43 14.36
C VAL A 29 -4.23 5.25 14.99
N VAL A 30 -3.37 4.43 14.40
CA VAL A 30 -2.00 4.18 14.88
C VAL A 30 -1.17 5.44 14.78
N ASP A 31 -1.15 6.12 13.63
CA ASP A 31 -0.37 7.35 13.43
C ASP A 31 -0.78 8.46 14.40
N PHE A 32 -2.07 8.53 14.72
CA PHE A 32 -2.61 9.47 15.71
C PHE A 32 -2.10 9.17 17.12
N ALA A 33 -2.11 7.90 17.53
CA ALA A 33 -1.62 7.48 18.83
C ALA A 33 -0.09 7.60 18.95
N GLN A 34 0.64 7.33 17.86
CA GLN A 34 2.08 7.54 17.73
C GLN A 34 2.44 9.02 17.90
N SER A 35 1.73 9.93 17.22
CA SER A 35 1.92 11.38 17.39
C SER A 35 1.68 11.85 18.82
N LEU A 36 0.70 11.23 19.51
CA LEU A 36 0.43 11.50 20.92
C LEU A 36 1.59 11.03 21.83
N TYR A 37 2.18 9.87 21.52
CA TYR A 37 3.39 9.39 22.20
C TYR A 37 4.57 10.33 21.96
N GLU A 38 4.85 10.73 20.72
CA GLU A 38 5.99 11.58 20.36
C GLU A 38 5.95 12.95 21.04
N LEU A 39 4.77 13.57 21.14
CA LEU A 39 4.59 14.86 21.82
C LEU A 39 4.59 14.76 23.34
N GLY A 40 4.04 13.66 23.88
CA GLY A 40 3.79 13.52 25.32
C GLY A 40 4.82 12.66 26.05
N SER A 41 5.60 11.85 25.34
CA SER A 41 6.43 10.76 25.86
C SER A 41 5.68 9.91 26.90
N GLY A 42 4.41 9.61 26.63
CA GLY A 42 3.51 8.87 27.53
C GLY A 42 2.74 9.73 28.55
N HIS A 43 2.99 11.04 28.63
CA HIS A 43 2.18 11.96 29.40
C HIS A 43 0.97 12.48 28.61
N ARG A 44 -0.01 13.02 29.34
CA ARG A 44 -1.20 13.68 28.76
C ARG A 44 -0.82 14.90 27.93
N VAL A 45 -1.37 15.00 26.72
CA VAL A 45 -1.14 16.11 25.78
C VAL A 45 -2.43 16.89 25.57
N ARG A 46 -2.33 18.21 25.43
CA ARG A 46 -3.50 19.04 25.07
C ARG A 46 -3.99 18.66 23.68
N ARG A 47 -5.30 18.44 23.53
CA ARG A 47 -5.92 18.06 22.26
C ARG A 47 -5.55 19.05 21.14
N VAL A 48 -5.64 20.35 21.40
CA VAL A 48 -5.33 21.39 20.41
C VAL A 48 -3.87 21.27 19.93
N THR A 49 -2.92 21.12 20.85
CA THR A 49 -1.49 20.95 20.51
C THR A 49 -1.23 19.71 19.65
N LEU A 50 -1.88 18.58 19.98
CA LEU A 50 -1.77 17.36 19.17
C LEU A 50 -2.30 17.58 17.74
N PHE A 51 -3.44 18.25 17.61
CA PHE A 51 -4.08 18.49 16.32
C PHE A 51 -3.32 19.50 15.46
N ASP A 52 -2.71 20.51 16.08
CA ASP A 52 -1.81 21.45 15.41
C ASP A 52 -0.57 20.72 14.86
N HIS A 53 0.01 19.79 15.63
CA HIS A 53 1.16 18.99 15.20
C HIS A 53 0.87 18.11 13.99
N ILE A 54 -0.28 17.44 13.96
CA ILE A 54 -0.69 16.57 12.84
C ILE A 54 -1.35 17.34 11.69
N GLY A 55 -1.38 18.67 11.74
CA GLY A 55 -1.91 19.53 10.67
C GLY A 55 -3.42 19.38 10.43
N LYS A 56 -4.22 19.03 11.45
CA LYS A 56 -5.68 18.83 11.35
C LYS A 56 -6.44 19.75 12.29
N SER A 57 -7.60 20.24 11.87
CA SER A 57 -8.47 21.03 12.76
C SER A 57 -9.05 20.16 13.89
N PRO A 58 -8.87 20.51 15.18
CA PRO A 58 -9.31 19.67 16.31
C PRO A 58 -10.84 19.49 16.37
N ASP A 59 -11.60 20.44 15.84
CA ASP A 59 -13.07 20.44 15.93
C ASP A 59 -13.76 19.91 14.69
N SER A 60 -13.00 19.47 13.67
CA SER A 60 -13.55 18.89 12.45
C SER A 60 -14.23 17.53 12.70
N GLY A 61 -15.19 17.17 11.86
CA GLY A 61 -15.85 15.86 11.91
C GLY A 61 -14.86 14.67 11.85
N PRO A 62 -13.92 14.65 10.89
CA PRO A 62 -12.88 13.62 10.80
C PRO A 62 -12.00 13.53 12.06
N SER A 63 -11.61 14.67 12.64
CA SER A 63 -10.80 14.71 13.87
C SER A 63 -11.54 14.12 15.08
N ARG A 64 -12.84 14.40 15.21
CA ARG A 64 -13.68 13.80 16.26
C ARG A 64 -13.80 12.29 16.05
N ALA A 65 -13.99 11.85 14.81
CA ALA A 65 -14.06 10.44 14.45
C ALA A 65 -12.75 9.70 14.77
N LEU A 66 -11.60 10.33 14.49
CA LEU A 66 -10.26 9.80 14.81
C LEU A 66 -10.13 9.53 16.31
N ILE A 67 -10.41 10.54 17.16
CA ILE A 67 -10.39 10.37 18.62
C ILE A 67 -11.35 9.26 19.05
N THR A 68 -12.58 9.26 18.54
CA THR A 68 -13.59 8.25 18.90
C THR A 68 -13.14 6.84 18.53
N ASN A 69 -12.58 6.62 17.34
CA ASN A 69 -12.09 5.31 16.92
C ASN A 69 -10.83 4.91 17.70
N SER A 70 -9.91 5.82 17.99
CA SER A 70 -8.76 5.54 18.87
C SER A 70 -9.18 5.12 20.28
N ASN A 71 -10.24 5.72 20.84
CA ASN A 71 -10.81 5.28 22.13
C ASN A 71 -11.44 3.88 22.00
N LYS A 72 -12.17 3.61 20.91
CA LYS A 72 -12.81 2.30 20.69
C LYS A 72 -11.81 1.18 20.48
N TYR A 73 -10.65 1.49 19.91
CA TYR A 73 -9.50 0.58 19.85
C TYR A 73 -8.75 0.44 21.18
N GLY A 74 -9.08 1.24 22.20
CA GLY A 74 -8.38 1.23 23.49
C GLY A 74 -6.99 1.85 23.46
N LEU A 75 -6.60 2.57 22.40
CA LEU A 75 -5.30 3.23 22.28
C LEU A 75 -5.19 4.47 23.17
N VAL A 76 -6.26 5.27 23.17
CA VAL A 76 -6.30 6.60 23.79
C VAL A 76 -7.41 6.65 24.82
N LYS A 77 -7.18 7.42 25.89
CA LYS A 77 -8.16 7.81 26.88
C LYS A 77 -8.46 9.30 26.76
N GLY A 78 -9.75 9.61 26.78
CA GLY A 78 -10.29 10.97 26.64
C GLY A 78 -11.11 11.11 25.36
N GLY A 79 -12.34 11.59 25.47
CA GLY A 79 -13.22 11.79 24.33
C GLY A 79 -12.87 13.03 23.51
N TYR A 80 -13.58 13.25 22.41
CA TYR A 80 -13.35 14.43 21.55
C TYR A 80 -13.64 15.78 22.21
N GLN A 81 -14.36 15.78 23.35
CA GLN A 81 -14.60 16.96 24.19
C GLN A 81 -13.55 17.16 25.28
N ALA A 82 -12.65 16.20 25.49
CA ALA A 82 -11.62 16.32 26.50
C ALA A 82 -10.61 17.41 26.13
N GLU A 83 -10.14 18.16 27.12
CA GLU A 83 -9.09 19.15 26.94
C GLU A 83 -7.73 18.48 26.66
N GLN A 84 -7.51 17.32 27.26
CA GLN A 84 -6.30 16.53 27.15
C GLN A 84 -6.61 15.09 26.77
N LEU A 85 -5.69 14.49 26.02
CA LEU A 85 -5.70 13.08 25.62
C LEU A 85 -4.45 12.41 26.18
N GLU A 86 -4.57 11.13 26.55
CA GLU A 86 -3.45 10.32 27.02
C GLU A 86 -3.53 8.91 26.42
N LEU A 87 -2.40 8.24 26.26
CA LEU A 87 -2.41 6.83 25.88
C LEU A 87 -2.91 5.98 27.05
N THR A 88 -3.62 4.89 26.75
CA THR A 88 -3.88 3.86 27.77
C THR A 88 -2.59 3.11 28.11
N PRO A 89 -2.53 2.33 29.20
CA PRO A 89 -1.33 1.53 29.49
C PRO A 89 -0.94 0.58 28.34
N LEU A 90 -1.93 -0.01 27.67
CA LEU A 90 -1.70 -0.89 26.53
C LEU A 90 -1.29 -0.11 25.27
N GLY A 91 -1.89 1.06 25.04
CA GLY A 91 -1.46 1.99 23.99
C GLY A 91 -0.03 2.48 24.21
N LEU A 92 0.38 2.75 25.45
CA LEU A 92 1.75 3.12 25.79
C LEU A 92 2.72 1.99 25.46
N ASN A 93 2.42 0.75 25.84
CA ASN A 93 3.24 -0.41 25.49
C ASN A 93 3.37 -0.63 23.98
N ALA A 94 2.38 -0.21 23.18
CA ALA A 94 2.41 -0.33 21.73
C ALA A 94 3.42 0.62 21.04
N PHE A 95 3.80 1.73 21.69
CA PHE A 95 4.62 2.79 21.10
C PHE A 95 5.85 3.19 21.91
N SER A 96 5.94 2.79 23.19
CA SER A 96 7.04 3.18 24.07
C SER A 96 8.39 2.73 23.55
N GLU A 97 9.37 3.63 23.55
CA GLU A 97 10.76 3.30 23.24
C GLU A 97 11.37 2.32 24.25
N SER A 98 10.82 2.27 25.46
CA SER A 98 11.27 1.34 26.50
C SER A 98 10.73 -0.09 26.31
N SER A 99 9.71 -0.27 25.48
CA SER A 99 9.11 -1.58 25.22
C SER A 99 9.87 -2.32 24.13
N SER A 100 10.06 -3.61 24.31
CA SER A 100 10.63 -4.48 23.27
C SER A 100 9.68 -4.57 22.07
N GLU A 101 10.22 -4.88 20.89
CA GLU A 101 9.39 -5.09 19.69
C GLU A 101 8.37 -6.22 19.88
N TYR A 102 8.70 -7.22 20.70
CA TYR A 102 7.77 -8.28 21.11
C TYR A 102 6.58 -7.71 21.89
N GLU A 103 6.83 -6.89 22.92
CA GLU A 103 5.77 -6.27 23.73
C GLU A 103 4.93 -5.29 22.92
N LYS A 104 5.55 -4.51 22.03
CA LYS A 104 4.85 -3.62 21.10
C LYS A 104 3.92 -4.40 20.17
N ALA A 105 4.42 -5.46 19.55
CA ALA A 105 3.63 -6.31 18.66
C ALA A 105 2.48 -7.00 19.41
N GLN A 106 2.73 -7.52 20.61
CA GLN A 106 1.71 -8.12 21.45
C GLN A 106 0.62 -7.11 21.82
N ALA A 107 1.00 -5.89 22.20
CA ALA A 107 0.06 -4.83 22.51
C ALA A 107 -0.79 -4.43 21.29
N LYS A 108 -0.18 -4.30 20.10
CA LYS A 108 -0.88 -4.01 18.85
C LYS A 108 -1.87 -5.11 18.47
N ILE A 109 -1.49 -6.39 18.59
CA ILE A 109 -2.40 -7.53 18.37
C ILE A 109 -3.60 -7.46 19.33
N GLN A 110 -3.33 -7.19 20.61
CA GLN A 110 -4.38 -7.10 21.62
C GLN A 110 -5.39 -5.99 21.28
N LEU A 111 -4.91 -4.79 20.94
CA LEU A 111 -5.74 -3.63 20.62
C LEU A 111 -6.51 -3.80 19.29
N ALA A 112 -5.84 -4.30 18.24
CA ALA A 112 -6.40 -4.33 16.90
C ALA A 112 -7.41 -5.47 16.66
N ILE A 113 -7.28 -6.58 17.40
CA ILE A 113 -8.06 -7.81 17.19
C ILE A 113 -8.75 -8.26 18.48
N LEU A 114 -8.01 -8.52 19.55
CA LEU A 114 -8.51 -9.27 20.71
C LEU A 114 -9.44 -8.45 21.61
N ASP A 115 -9.21 -7.14 21.73
CA ASP A 115 -10.09 -6.25 22.50
C ASP A 115 -11.36 -5.85 21.72
N ILE A 116 -11.42 -6.17 20.42
CA ILE A 116 -12.56 -5.86 19.57
C ILE A 116 -13.42 -7.10 19.40
N SER A 117 -14.53 -7.16 20.14
CA SER A 117 -15.37 -8.37 20.25
C SER A 117 -15.71 -9.07 18.91
N PRO A 118 -16.20 -8.38 17.85
CA PRO A 118 -16.44 -9.05 16.56
C PRO A 118 -15.19 -9.63 15.91
N LEU A 119 -14.06 -8.93 16.01
CA LEU A 119 -12.79 -9.35 15.38
C LEU A 119 -12.15 -10.52 16.16
N LYS A 120 -12.26 -10.48 17.50
CA LYS A 120 -11.86 -11.57 18.38
C LYS A 120 -12.59 -12.86 18.05
N ILE A 121 -13.90 -12.81 17.81
CA ILE A 121 -14.71 -13.98 17.44
C ILE A 121 -14.16 -14.65 16.16
N LEU A 122 -13.84 -13.85 15.14
CA LEU A 122 -13.25 -14.35 13.90
C LEU A 122 -11.87 -14.95 14.14
N PHE A 123 -11.03 -14.27 14.91
CA PHE A 123 -9.69 -14.78 15.23
C PHE A 123 -9.77 -16.12 15.97
N GLU A 124 -10.55 -16.23 17.05
CA GLU A 124 -10.66 -17.44 17.85
C GLU A 124 -11.21 -18.63 17.04
N LYS A 125 -12.18 -18.39 16.14
CA LYS A 125 -12.77 -19.46 15.31
C LYS A 125 -11.80 -19.97 14.24
N PHE A 126 -10.99 -19.10 13.66
CA PHE A 126 -10.19 -19.43 12.47
C PHE A 126 -8.68 -19.45 12.69
N SER A 127 -8.19 -19.16 13.90
CA SER A 127 -6.77 -19.27 14.25
C SER A 127 -6.23 -20.68 13.98
N GLY A 128 -5.05 -20.75 13.36
CA GLY A 128 -4.40 -21.98 12.90
C GLY A 128 -4.88 -22.49 11.53
N ASN A 129 -5.95 -21.92 10.96
CA ASN A 129 -6.54 -22.36 9.70
C ASN A 129 -6.18 -21.45 8.51
N LYS A 130 -6.49 -21.93 7.31
CA LYS A 130 -6.47 -21.09 6.10
C LYS A 130 -7.51 -19.98 6.24
N MET A 131 -7.18 -18.80 5.69
CA MET A 131 -8.07 -17.66 5.67
C MET A 131 -9.38 -18.04 4.97
N PRO A 132 -10.53 -17.96 5.65
CA PRO A 132 -11.83 -18.24 5.04
C PRO A 132 -12.20 -17.18 4.00
N VAL A 133 -13.07 -17.55 3.07
CA VAL A 133 -13.71 -16.59 2.17
C VAL A 133 -14.64 -15.65 2.94
N LYS A 134 -14.85 -14.42 2.43
CA LYS A 134 -15.63 -13.37 3.12
C LYS A 134 -17.03 -13.82 3.56
N THR A 135 -17.71 -14.67 2.79
CA THR A 135 -19.04 -15.19 3.14
C THR A 135 -19.03 -15.99 4.43
N VAL A 136 -18.00 -16.83 4.66
CA VAL A 136 -17.86 -17.64 5.87
C VAL A 136 -17.57 -16.78 7.10
N LEU A 137 -16.79 -15.72 6.93
CA LEU A 137 -16.54 -14.72 7.99
C LEU A 137 -17.83 -13.99 8.33
N SER A 138 -18.59 -13.58 7.31
CA SER A 138 -19.88 -12.89 7.46
C SER A 138 -20.91 -13.76 8.19
N ASP A 139 -21.03 -15.03 7.80
CA ASP A 139 -21.91 -16.00 8.43
C ASP A 139 -21.55 -16.21 9.90
N THR A 140 -20.26 -16.26 10.23
CA THR A 140 -19.78 -16.35 11.61
C THR A 140 -20.20 -15.13 12.45
N LEU A 141 -20.07 -13.91 11.91
CA LEU A 141 -20.52 -12.71 12.61
C LEU A 141 -22.04 -12.71 12.81
N ARG A 142 -22.80 -13.14 11.80
CA ARG A 142 -24.27 -13.25 11.87
C ARG A 142 -24.73 -14.26 12.92
N GLU A 143 -24.07 -15.43 13.00
CA GLU A 143 -24.30 -16.45 14.03
C GLU A 143 -24.06 -15.94 15.45
N ASN A 144 -23.19 -14.94 15.60
CA ASN A 144 -22.86 -14.30 16.88
C ASN A 144 -23.60 -12.97 17.08
N GLU A 145 -24.77 -12.80 16.44
CA GLU A 145 -25.69 -11.68 16.65
C GLU A 145 -25.10 -10.29 16.35
N ILE A 146 -24.10 -10.22 15.46
CA ILE A 146 -23.59 -8.95 14.93
C ILE A 146 -24.58 -8.40 13.89
N GLU A 147 -24.80 -7.08 13.91
CA GLU A 147 -25.79 -6.42 13.05
C GLU A 147 -25.40 -6.46 11.57
N GLU A 148 -26.34 -6.85 10.70
CA GLU A 148 -26.09 -7.09 9.27
C GLU A 148 -25.50 -5.88 8.53
N ASP A 149 -25.86 -4.66 8.92
CA ASP A 149 -25.43 -3.43 8.23
C ASP A 149 -23.96 -3.06 8.45
N VAL A 150 -23.26 -3.73 9.39
CA VAL A 150 -21.84 -3.51 9.68
C VAL A 150 -20.96 -4.74 9.42
N ILE A 151 -21.54 -5.90 9.10
CA ILE A 151 -20.80 -7.17 8.93
C ILE A 151 -19.72 -7.05 7.85
N ASP A 152 -20.07 -6.59 6.66
CA ASP A 152 -19.11 -6.47 5.55
C ASP A 152 -17.93 -5.58 5.94
N THR A 153 -18.22 -4.45 6.60
CA THR A 153 -17.20 -3.52 7.10
C THR A 153 -16.31 -4.18 8.17
N LEU A 154 -16.88 -4.97 9.08
CA LEU A 154 -16.11 -5.68 10.11
C LEU A 154 -15.24 -6.79 9.54
N VAL A 155 -15.71 -7.49 8.49
CA VAL A 155 -14.91 -8.49 7.77
C VAL A 155 -13.71 -7.82 7.10
N ASP A 156 -13.92 -6.70 6.44
CA ASP A 156 -12.83 -5.94 5.81
C ASP A 156 -11.83 -5.42 6.84
N ILE A 157 -12.31 -4.85 7.95
CA ILE A 157 -11.46 -4.41 9.07
C ILE A 157 -10.70 -5.58 9.68
N PHE A 158 -11.32 -6.76 9.84
CA PHE A 158 -10.64 -7.95 10.36
C PHE A 158 -9.45 -8.33 9.49
N VAL A 159 -9.64 -8.40 8.16
CA VAL A 159 -8.58 -8.78 7.22
C VAL A 159 -7.44 -7.77 7.28
N VAL A 160 -7.74 -6.47 7.17
CA VAL A 160 -6.75 -5.40 7.18
C VAL A 160 -5.99 -5.37 8.52
N ASN A 161 -6.71 -5.47 9.64
CA ASN A 161 -6.07 -5.47 10.96
C ASN A 161 -5.21 -6.71 11.17
N ALA A 162 -5.69 -7.90 10.80
CA ALA A 162 -4.96 -9.15 10.98
C ALA A 162 -3.66 -9.18 10.16
N GLU A 163 -3.67 -8.60 8.96
CA GLU A 163 -2.47 -8.40 8.16
C GLU A 163 -1.53 -7.37 8.82
N HIS A 164 -2.05 -6.20 9.20
CA HIS A 164 -1.26 -5.11 9.79
C HIS A 164 -0.53 -5.53 11.07
N VAL A 165 -1.13 -6.38 11.91
CA VAL A 165 -0.49 -6.89 13.15
C VAL A 165 0.23 -8.24 12.97
N GLY A 166 0.34 -8.75 11.75
CA GLY A 166 1.12 -9.96 11.42
C GLY A 166 0.45 -11.29 11.80
N ILE A 167 -0.85 -11.29 12.10
CA ILE A 167 -1.65 -12.50 12.35
C ILE A 167 -2.00 -13.22 11.04
N LEU A 168 -2.25 -12.49 9.95
CA LEU A 168 -2.50 -13.09 8.64
C LEU A 168 -1.17 -13.23 7.90
N GLN A 169 -0.75 -14.47 7.64
CA GLN A 169 0.54 -14.78 7.00
C GLN A 169 0.38 -15.74 5.84
N THR A 170 1.21 -15.58 4.80
CA THR A 170 1.23 -16.49 3.65
C THR A 170 2.10 -17.70 3.97
N LEU A 171 1.47 -18.86 4.20
CA LEU A 171 2.16 -20.12 4.49
C LEU A 171 1.84 -21.15 3.39
N ALA A 172 2.89 -21.56 2.66
CA ALA A 172 2.78 -22.46 1.49
C ALA A 172 1.81 -21.94 0.40
N GLY A 173 1.91 -20.64 0.07
CA GLY A 173 1.13 -20.00 -1.00
C GLY A 173 -0.34 -19.73 -0.68
N ALA A 174 -0.76 -19.86 0.59
CA ALA A 174 -2.10 -19.51 1.04
C ALA A 174 -2.04 -18.66 2.31
N GLY A 175 -2.88 -17.63 2.39
CA GLY A 175 -3.08 -16.86 3.60
C GLY A 175 -3.63 -17.74 4.73
N ARG A 176 -3.00 -17.70 5.89
CA ARG A 176 -3.40 -18.40 7.11
C ARG A 176 -3.44 -17.43 8.27
N ILE A 177 -4.44 -17.61 9.13
CA ILE A 177 -4.51 -16.90 10.40
C ILE A 177 -3.64 -17.70 11.37
N VAL A 178 -2.48 -17.16 11.75
CA VAL A 178 -1.55 -17.84 12.66
C VAL A 178 -1.91 -17.56 14.11
N THR A 179 -1.39 -18.37 15.04
CA THR A 179 -1.52 -18.11 16.48
C THR A 179 -0.70 -16.88 16.88
N ILE A 180 -1.02 -16.28 18.02
CA ILE A 180 -0.29 -15.11 18.55
C ILE A 180 1.18 -15.46 18.74
N ASP A 181 1.49 -16.61 19.33
CA ASP A 181 2.87 -17.05 19.57
C ASP A 181 3.66 -17.14 18.24
N HIS A 182 3.06 -17.71 17.20
CA HIS A 182 3.68 -17.80 15.88
C HIS A 182 3.85 -16.42 15.22
N ALA A 183 2.87 -15.52 15.39
CA ALA A 183 3.00 -14.15 14.91
C ALA A 183 4.18 -13.43 15.56
N LEU A 184 4.36 -13.59 16.88
CA LEU A 184 5.41 -12.94 17.66
C LEU A 184 6.81 -13.57 17.46
N GLU A 185 6.90 -14.88 17.21
CA GLU A 185 8.18 -15.56 16.95
C GLU A 185 8.88 -15.04 15.68
N ASN A 186 8.11 -14.75 14.62
CA ASN A 186 8.67 -14.28 13.35
C ASN A 186 9.29 -12.89 13.48
N LEU A 187 8.75 -12.05 14.36
CA LEU A 187 9.35 -10.75 14.71
C LEU A 187 10.70 -10.93 15.42
N SER A 188 10.83 -11.92 16.31
CA SER A 188 12.08 -12.20 17.06
C SER A 188 13.19 -12.79 16.18
N LYS A 189 12.85 -13.60 15.17
CA LYS A 189 13.83 -14.22 14.24
C LYS A 189 14.45 -13.22 13.25
N SER A 190 13.80 -12.08 13.01
CA SER A 190 14.35 -11.02 12.15
C SER A 190 15.54 -10.27 12.77
N HIS A 191 15.81 -10.43 14.07
CA HIS A 191 16.81 -9.66 14.82
C HIS A 191 18.00 -10.47 15.37
N SER A 192 18.06 -11.79 15.13
CA SER A 192 19.15 -12.65 15.63
C SER A 192 20.28 -12.92 14.61
N ALA A 193 20.29 -12.26 13.45
CA ALA A 193 21.35 -12.38 12.46
C ALA A 193 22.37 -11.21 12.54
N LEU A 194 23.29 -11.28 13.50
CA LEU A 194 24.54 -10.51 13.49
C LEU A 194 25.70 -11.46 13.17
N PRO A 195 26.52 -11.23 12.12
CA PRO A 195 27.78 -11.95 11.97
C PRO A 195 28.88 -11.27 12.80
N ALA A 196 29.54 -12.07 13.64
CA ALA A 196 30.71 -11.67 14.40
C ALA A 196 31.89 -11.31 13.48
N MET A 197 32.58 -10.21 13.82
CA MET A 197 33.83 -9.76 13.21
C MET A 197 34.98 -10.75 13.46
N HIS A 198 35.76 -11.08 12.43
CA HIS A 198 37.21 -11.30 12.51
C HIS A 198 37.86 -10.92 11.16
N GLY A 199 38.97 -10.18 11.22
CA GLY A 199 39.50 -9.41 10.10
C GLY A 199 40.72 -9.97 9.37
N THR A 200 41.33 -9.04 8.62
CA THR A 200 42.60 -9.05 7.86
C THR A 200 42.55 -9.48 6.38
N ALA A 201 43.25 -8.67 5.57
CA ALA A 201 43.22 -8.54 4.10
C ALA A 201 44.47 -9.21 3.44
N PRO A 202 44.91 -8.86 2.20
CA PRO A 202 44.30 -9.07 0.87
C PRO A 202 45.27 -9.75 -0.14
N VAL A 203 44.82 -10.40 -1.24
CA VAL A 203 45.63 -10.62 -2.48
C VAL A 203 44.73 -10.79 -3.73
N GLU A 204 45.19 -10.22 -4.84
CA GLU A 204 44.60 -10.14 -6.20
C GLU A 204 44.53 -11.44 -7.06
N ALA A 205 43.58 -11.40 -8.01
CA ALA A 205 43.63 -11.78 -9.44
C ALA A 205 43.30 -13.21 -9.96
N LYS A 206 42.30 -13.20 -10.88
CA LYS A 206 42.02 -14.01 -12.11
C LYS A 206 40.99 -15.16 -12.09
N ARG A 207 39.84 -14.85 -12.75
CA ARG A 207 38.99 -15.63 -13.69
C ARG A 207 38.71 -17.13 -13.42
N LYS A 208 37.44 -17.47 -13.18
CA LYS A 208 36.51 -18.05 -14.20
C LYS A 208 35.12 -18.37 -13.58
N ASP A 209 34.11 -18.05 -14.36
CA ASP A 209 32.71 -18.46 -14.41
C ASP A 209 32.11 -19.52 -13.45
N ILE A 210 30.86 -19.18 -13.08
CA ILE A 210 29.68 -20.00 -12.72
C ILE A 210 29.40 -20.23 -11.22
N THR A 211 28.18 -19.80 -10.87
CA THR A 211 27.35 -20.11 -9.69
C THR A 211 27.84 -19.59 -8.34
N GLY A 212 27.18 -18.54 -7.83
CA GLY A 212 27.40 -18.07 -6.47
C GLY A 212 26.34 -17.08 -5.99
N PHE A 213 25.36 -17.60 -5.25
CA PHE A 213 24.62 -16.96 -4.15
C PHE A 213 24.36 -15.46 -4.24
N VAL A 214 23.16 -15.12 -4.72
CA VAL A 214 22.55 -13.80 -4.49
C VAL A 214 21.90 -13.81 -3.11
N THR A 215 22.19 -12.79 -2.30
CA THR A 215 21.51 -12.52 -1.04
C THR A 215 20.03 -12.22 -1.31
N SER A 216 19.14 -13.10 -0.85
CA SER A 216 17.74 -13.24 -1.30
C SER A 216 16.74 -12.13 -0.92
N GLY A 217 17.18 -10.89 -0.70
CA GLY A 217 16.30 -9.74 -0.40
C GLY A 217 16.27 -8.62 -1.46
N ASN A 218 17.39 -8.41 -2.17
CA ASN A 218 17.50 -7.31 -3.16
C ASN A 218 17.41 -7.78 -4.62
N SER A 219 17.51 -9.09 -4.87
CA SER A 219 17.61 -9.66 -6.23
C SER A 219 16.40 -9.41 -7.13
N THR A 220 15.23 -9.14 -6.56
CA THR A 220 13.97 -9.05 -7.30
C THR A 220 13.83 -7.70 -8.00
N PHE A 221 14.06 -6.58 -7.30
CA PHE A 221 13.87 -5.24 -7.86
C PHE A 221 14.85 -4.90 -8.99
N ASP A 222 16.10 -5.36 -8.88
CA ASP A 222 17.13 -5.19 -9.92
C ASP A 222 16.79 -5.89 -11.24
N SER A 223 15.87 -6.86 -11.21
CA SER A 223 15.37 -7.56 -12.40
C SER A 223 13.91 -7.24 -12.70
N THR A 224 13.33 -6.23 -12.03
CA THR A 224 11.93 -5.87 -12.17
C THR A 224 11.73 -4.62 -13.02
N CYS A 225 10.74 -4.67 -13.90
CA CYS A 225 10.10 -3.52 -14.53
C CYS A 225 8.72 -3.34 -13.90
N PHE A 226 8.53 -2.26 -13.16
CA PHE A 226 7.22 -1.96 -12.58
C PHE A 226 6.34 -1.22 -13.60
N TYR A 227 5.13 -1.75 -13.83
CA TYR A 227 4.15 -1.21 -14.76
C TYR A 227 3.05 -0.47 -14.00
N ILE A 228 3.09 0.85 -14.10
CA ILE A 228 2.09 1.77 -13.59
C ILE A 228 1.04 1.99 -14.68
N THR A 229 -0.23 1.75 -14.38
CA THR A 229 -1.33 1.88 -15.35
C THR A 229 -2.64 2.17 -14.62
N PRO A 230 -3.65 2.76 -15.29
CA PRO A 230 -4.97 2.97 -14.70
C PRO A 230 -5.62 1.63 -14.37
N ILE A 231 -5.60 1.26 -13.10
CA ILE A 231 -6.31 0.07 -12.60
C ILE A 231 -7.75 0.49 -12.31
N GLY A 232 -8.69 -0.18 -12.97
CA GLY A 232 -10.12 -0.06 -12.72
C GLY A 232 -10.71 -1.37 -12.21
N GLU A 233 -11.98 -1.36 -11.83
CA GLU A 233 -12.71 -2.56 -11.46
C GLU A 233 -12.82 -3.55 -12.63
N ASP A 234 -13.06 -4.82 -12.32
CA ASP A 234 -13.17 -5.86 -13.33
C ASP A 234 -14.28 -5.55 -14.34
N GLY A 235 -13.96 -5.69 -15.63
CA GLY A 235 -14.88 -5.39 -16.73
C GLY A 235 -14.95 -3.90 -17.13
N THR A 236 -14.31 -2.99 -16.41
CA THR A 236 -14.17 -1.59 -16.82
C THR A 236 -13.26 -1.44 -18.04
N GLU A 237 -13.41 -0.35 -18.79
CA GLU A 237 -12.54 -0.04 -19.94
C GLU A 237 -11.08 0.12 -19.52
N ASN A 238 -10.83 0.73 -18.36
CA ASN A 238 -9.50 0.83 -17.76
C ASN A 238 -8.88 -0.56 -17.51
N ARG A 239 -9.65 -1.49 -16.92
CA ARG A 239 -9.17 -2.87 -16.70
C ARG A 239 -8.84 -3.56 -18.02
N LYS A 240 -9.78 -3.58 -18.98
CA LYS A 240 -9.56 -4.21 -20.30
C LYS A 240 -8.35 -3.64 -21.04
N HIS A 241 -8.19 -2.32 -21.00
CA HIS A 241 -7.03 -1.63 -21.58
C HIS A 241 -5.74 -2.08 -20.89
N SER A 242 -5.71 -2.07 -19.55
CA SER A 242 -4.52 -2.44 -18.78
C SER A 242 -4.09 -3.89 -19.01
N ASP A 243 -5.04 -4.82 -19.13
CA ASP A 243 -4.81 -6.25 -19.38
C ASP A 243 -4.32 -6.49 -20.82
N LEU A 244 -4.91 -5.79 -21.79
CA LEU A 244 -4.45 -5.84 -23.18
C LEU A 244 -3.03 -5.32 -23.32
N PHE A 245 -2.73 -4.16 -22.71
CA PHE A 245 -1.45 -3.49 -22.84
C PHE A 245 -0.33 -4.31 -22.18
N ILE A 246 -0.55 -4.79 -20.95
CA ILE A 246 0.48 -5.56 -20.25
C ILE A 246 0.86 -6.82 -21.02
N GLY A 247 -0.11 -7.66 -21.40
CA GLY A 247 0.18 -8.95 -22.04
C GLY A 247 0.53 -8.87 -23.53
N SER A 248 0.03 -7.87 -24.25
CA SER A 248 0.23 -7.78 -25.70
C SER A 248 1.37 -6.85 -26.13
N ILE A 249 1.78 -5.92 -25.27
CA ILE A 249 2.74 -4.86 -25.62
C ILE A 249 3.87 -4.77 -24.60
N ILE A 250 3.58 -4.56 -23.32
CA ILE A 250 4.60 -4.24 -22.31
C ILE A 250 5.46 -5.45 -21.98
N GLU A 251 4.87 -6.58 -21.56
CA GLU A 251 5.60 -7.81 -21.26
C GLU A 251 6.48 -8.27 -22.44
N PRO A 252 5.95 -8.42 -23.67
CA PRO A 252 6.78 -8.85 -24.81
C PRO A 252 7.93 -7.89 -25.16
N ALA A 253 7.79 -6.59 -24.88
CA ALA A 253 8.83 -5.61 -25.14
C ALA A 253 9.95 -5.65 -24.09
N ILE A 254 9.57 -5.85 -22.82
CA ILE A 254 10.47 -5.75 -21.68
C ILE A 254 11.19 -7.07 -21.39
N GLU A 255 10.55 -8.21 -21.61
CA GLU A 255 11.17 -9.54 -21.40
C GLU A 255 12.44 -9.74 -22.25
N GLN A 256 12.51 -9.11 -23.43
CA GLN A 256 13.70 -9.12 -24.30
C GLN A 256 14.94 -8.48 -23.65
N LEU A 257 14.74 -7.70 -22.58
CA LEU A 257 15.79 -7.04 -21.80
C LEU A 257 16.13 -7.82 -20.52
N GLY A 258 15.53 -9.00 -20.32
CA GLY A 258 15.74 -9.84 -19.14
C GLY A 258 15.07 -9.32 -17.87
N LEU A 259 14.08 -8.43 -17.99
CA LEU A 259 13.31 -7.90 -16.86
C LEU A 259 11.94 -8.56 -16.78
N LYS A 260 11.47 -8.79 -15.55
CA LYS A 260 10.11 -9.25 -15.28
C LYS A 260 9.20 -8.04 -15.09
N VAL A 261 8.06 -8.01 -15.78
CA VAL A 261 7.04 -6.98 -15.57
C VAL A 261 6.18 -7.31 -14.36
N VAL A 262 5.94 -6.32 -13.51
CA VAL A 262 5.04 -6.42 -12.35
C VAL A 262 4.06 -5.26 -12.39
N ARG A 263 2.77 -5.53 -12.30
CA ARG A 263 1.70 -4.54 -12.15
C ARG A 263 1.23 -4.51 -10.70
N ALA A 264 0.70 -3.37 -10.22
CA ALA A 264 0.39 -3.18 -8.81
C ALA A 264 -0.61 -4.22 -8.23
N ASP A 265 -1.56 -4.72 -9.02
CA ASP A 265 -2.51 -5.77 -8.61
C ASP A 265 -1.90 -7.19 -8.58
N ALA A 266 -0.74 -7.40 -9.21
CA ALA A 266 0.02 -8.64 -9.17
C ALA A 266 1.09 -8.64 -8.05
N ILE A 267 1.21 -7.53 -7.29
CA ILE A 267 2.05 -7.51 -6.10
C ILE A 267 1.33 -8.33 -5.03
N ASP A 268 1.83 -9.54 -4.81
CA ASP A 268 1.32 -10.52 -3.86
C ASP A 268 2.00 -10.45 -2.49
N GLN A 269 2.76 -9.38 -2.26
CA GLN A 269 3.53 -9.20 -1.02
C GLN A 269 2.64 -8.64 0.10
N PRO A 270 2.81 -9.10 1.35
CA PRO A 270 2.09 -8.57 2.51
C PRO A 270 2.49 -7.12 2.84
N GLY A 271 1.54 -6.27 3.26
CA GLY A 271 1.77 -4.88 3.72
C GLY A 271 0.87 -3.82 3.06
N LEU A 272 0.99 -2.55 3.46
CA LEU A 272 0.26 -1.47 2.81
C LEU A 272 0.57 -1.42 1.31
N ILE A 273 -0.46 -1.64 0.47
CA ILE A 273 -0.35 -1.59 -0.99
C ILE A 273 0.35 -0.29 -1.44
N THR A 274 0.02 0.84 -0.79
CA THR A 274 0.66 2.13 -1.06
C THR A 274 2.17 2.13 -0.79
N ASN A 275 2.62 1.52 0.32
CA ASN A 275 4.04 1.45 0.66
C ASN A 275 4.79 0.55 -0.31
N GLN A 276 4.18 -0.58 -0.68
CA GLN A 276 4.76 -1.50 -1.65
C GLN A 276 4.85 -0.85 -3.03
N ILE A 277 3.79 -0.19 -3.50
CA ILE A 277 3.82 0.57 -4.75
C ILE A 277 4.96 1.59 -4.72
N ILE A 278 5.13 2.34 -3.63
CA ILE A 278 6.24 3.28 -3.47
C ILE A 278 7.60 2.55 -3.54
N GLU A 279 7.77 1.41 -2.86
CA GLU A 279 9.00 0.61 -2.97
C GLU A 279 9.28 0.16 -4.41
N TYR A 280 8.28 -0.38 -5.11
CA TYR A 280 8.44 -0.77 -6.51
C TYR A 280 8.79 0.42 -7.38
N ILE A 281 8.18 1.58 -7.17
CA ILE A 281 8.50 2.83 -7.87
C ILE A 281 9.93 3.27 -7.58
N LEU A 282 10.41 3.20 -6.34
CA LEU A 282 11.71 3.71 -5.94
C LEU A 282 12.86 2.71 -6.13
N ARG A 283 12.58 1.42 -6.29
CA ARG A 283 13.61 0.37 -6.32
C ARG A 283 13.64 -0.43 -7.61
N SER A 284 12.56 -0.50 -8.38
CA SER A 284 12.54 -1.29 -9.61
C SER A 284 13.52 -0.72 -10.63
N ARG A 285 14.24 -1.61 -11.33
CA ARG A 285 15.24 -1.24 -12.33
C ARG A 285 14.66 -0.37 -13.46
N LEU A 286 13.41 -0.62 -13.84
CA LEU A 286 12.67 0.17 -14.82
C LEU A 286 11.26 0.44 -14.34
N VAL A 287 10.71 1.60 -14.70
CA VAL A 287 9.28 1.89 -14.59
C VAL A 287 8.71 2.21 -15.97
N VAL A 288 7.56 1.62 -16.30
CA VAL A 288 6.75 2.02 -17.46
C VAL A 288 5.45 2.59 -16.92
N ALA A 289 5.15 3.85 -17.24
CA ALA A 289 3.96 4.55 -16.79
C ALA A 289 3.00 4.80 -17.97
N ASP A 290 1.80 4.23 -17.90
CA ASP A 290 0.72 4.39 -18.86
C ASP A 290 -0.23 5.52 -18.45
N LEU A 291 -0.11 6.66 -19.12
CA LEU A 291 -0.83 7.90 -18.82
C LEU A 291 -2.26 7.93 -19.38
N SER A 292 -2.74 6.81 -19.93
CA SER A 292 -4.06 6.70 -20.52
C SER A 292 -5.17 7.07 -19.53
N PHE A 293 -6.31 7.53 -20.04
CA PHE A 293 -7.48 7.98 -19.27
C PHE A 293 -7.23 9.16 -18.31
N ASN A 294 -6.03 9.76 -18.31
CA ASN A 294 -5.65 10.84 -17.40
C ASN A 294 -5.85 10.47 -15.92
N ASN A 295 -5.45 9.25 -15.53
CA ASN A 295 -5.61 8.79 -14.15
C ASN A 295 -4.69 9.58 -13.19
N PRO A 296 -5.22 10.27 -12.16
CA PRO A 296 -4.43 11.10 -11.25
C PRO A 296 -3.39 10.30 -10.43
N ASN A 297 -3.68 9.03 -10.10
CA ASN A 297 -2.75 8.19 -9.34
C ASN A 297 -1.51 7.87 -10.17
N VAL A 298 -1.68 7.58 -11.46
CA VAL A 298 -0.55 7.34 -12.36
C VAL A 298 0.37 8.56 -12.45
N PHE A 299 -0.19 9.77 -12.54
CA PHE A 299 0.63 10.99 -12.55
C PHE A 299 1.37 11.22 -11.24
N TYR A 300 0.74 10.90 -10.09
CA TYR A 300 1.38 10.96 -8.79
C TYR A 300 2.57 9.98 -8.71
N GLU A 301 2.38 8.73 -9.14
CA GLU A 301 3.42 7.70 -9.13
C GLU A 301 4.58 8.02 -10.10
N LEU A 302 4.26 8.59 -11.26
CA LEU A 302 5.26 9.10 -12.21
C LEU A 302 6.11 10.22 -11.58
N ALA A 303 5.49 11.13 -10.84
CA ALA A 303 6.20 12.22 -10.17
C ALA A 303 7.19 11.70 -9.12
N LEU A 304 6.82 10.68 -8.33
CA LEU A 304 7.74 10.02 -7.40
C LEU A 304 8.97 9.48 -8.13
N ARG A 305 8.74 8.78 -9.25
CA ARG A 305 9.84 8.22 -10.07
C ARG A 305 10.74 9.30 -10.67
N HIS A 306 10.17 10.43 -11.10
CA HIS A 306 10.91 11.57 -11.64
C HIS A 306 11.90 12.15 -10.63
N VAL A 307 11.45 12.35 -9.38
CA VAL A 307 12.29 12.89 -8.29
C VAL A 307 13.44 11.94 -7.95
N SER A 308 13.25 10.63 -8.08
CA SER A 308 14.30 9.62 -7.86
C SER A 308 15.33 9.51 -8.98
N ARG A 309 15.08 10.12 -10.15
CA ARG A 309 15.97 10.05 -11.32
C ARG A 309 16.27 8.62 -11.80
N LEU A 310 15.30 7.73 -11.64
CA LEU A 310 15.47 6.33 -12.02
C LEU A 310 14.87 6.08 -13.41
N PRO A 311 15.33 5.03 -14.13
CA PRO A 311 14.88 4.73 -15.49
C PRO A 311 13.36 4.65 -15.63
N THR A 312 12.80 5.42 -16.57
CA THR A 312 11.34 5.56 -16.75
C THR A 312 10.95 5.72 -18.21
N ILE A 313 9.85 5.10 -18.60
CA ILE A 313 9.22 5.26 -19.92
C ILE A 313 7.77 5.69 -19.72
N GLN A 314 7.29 6.60 -20.56
CA GLN A 314 5.90 7.04 -20.57
C GLN A 314 5.21 6.49 -21.82
N THR A 315 4.03 5.92 -21.65
CA THR A 315 3.13 5.53 -22.73
C THR A 315 1.79 6.26 -22.57
N ILE A 316 1.07 6.46 -23.66
CA ILE A 316 -0.29 7.01 -23.61
C ILE A 316 -1.11 6.52 -24.80
N ARG A 317 -2.40 6.25 -24.59
CA ARG A 317 -3.33 6.00 -25.68
C ARG A 317 -3.48 7.25 -26.57
N LYS A 318 -3.55 7.03 -27.88
CA LYS A 318 -3.85 8.09 -28.84
C LYS A 318 -5.24 8.70 -28.54
N GLY A 319 -5.29 10.02 -28.50
CA GLY A 319 -6.52 10.77 -28.23
C GLY A 319 -6.62 11.29 -26.79
N ASP A 320 -5.88 10.70 -25.85
CA ASP A 320 -5.73 11.28 -24.52
C ASP A 320 -4.70 12.42 -24.56
N LYS A 321 -4.93 13.46 -23.75
CA LYS A 321 -4.09 14.66 -23.74
C LYS A 321 -3.00 14.52 -22.71
N ILE A 322 -1.75 14.65 -23.13
CA ILE A 322 -0.62 14.74 -22.19
C ILE A 322 -0.72 16.10 -21.46
N PRO A 323 -0.71 16.13 -20.11
CA PRO A 323 -0.68 17.38 -19.35
C PRO A 323 0.52 18.25 -19.73
N PHE A 324 0.34 19.58 -19.68
CA PHE A 324 1.37 20.53 -20.11
C PHE A 324 2.71 20.34 -19.36
N ASP A 325 2.66 20.04 -18.06
CA ASP A 325 3.83 19.87 -17.21
C ASP A 325 4.77 18.75 -17.68
N ILE A 326 4.24 17.74 -18.39
CA ILE A 326 5.01 16.62 -18.93
C ILE A 326 4.99 16.55 -20.46
N GLY A 327 4.34 17.51 -21.14
CA GLY A 327 4.09 17.49 -22.58
C GLY A 327 5.34 17.60 -23.46
N ASN A 328 6.44 18.10 -22.90
CA ASN A 328 7.72 18.23 -23.62
C ASN A 328 8.61 16.99 -23.51
N PHE A 329 8.22 15.98 -22.73
CA PHE A 329 9.00 14.76 -22.53
C PHE A 329 8.54 13.63 -23.45
N ARG A 330 9.49 12.76 -23.80
CA ARG A 330 9.24 11.69 -24.78
C ARG A 330 8.24 10.67 -24.22
N THR A 331 7.04 10.68 -24.81
CA THR A 331 5.95 9.75 -24.53
C THR A 331 5.64 8.92 -25.77
N ILE A 332 5.55 7.61 -25.62
CA ILE A 332 5.17 6.70 -26.71
C ILE A 332 3.65 6.71 -26.85
N ILE A 333 3.15 7.08 -28.04
CA ILE A 333 1.72 7.17 -28.31
C ILE A 333 1.24 5.87 -28.95
N LEU A 334 0.30 5.20 -28.28
CA LEU A 334 -0.26 3.91 -28.68
C LEU A 334 -1.66 4.11 -29.26
N ASP A 335 -1.82 3.88 -30.57
CA ASP A 335 -3.11 3.95 -31.25
C ASP A 335 -3.88 2.64 -31.07
N CYS A 336 -4.87 2.66 -30.17
CA CYS A 336 -5.78 1.56 -29.87
C CYS A 336 -7.23 1.85 -30.31
N THR A 337 -7.43 2.75 -31.28
CA THR A 337 -8.76 3.17 -31.75
C THR A 337 -9.60 1.98 -32.26
N ASP A 338 -8.96 1.04 -32.96
CA ASP A 338 -9.58 -0.18 -33.47
C ASP A 338 -8.51 -1.27 -33.74
N ILE A 339 -8.95 -2.51 -33.96
CA ILE A 339 -8.07 -3.67 -34.17
C ILE A 339 -7.25 -3.58 -35.47
N TYR A 340 -7.78 -2.96 -36.53
CA TYR A 340 -7.10 -2.81 -37.81
C TYR A 340 -5.99 -1.75 -37.73
N THR A 341 -6.10 -0.84 -36.77
CA THR A 341 -5.06 0.14 -36.44
C THR A 341 -4.02 -0.42 -35.46
N LEU A 342 -4.47 -1.12 -34.41
CA LEU A 342 -3.62 -1.64 -33.34
C LEU A 342 -2.76 -2.81 -33.80
N VAL A 343 -3.38 -3.87 -34.34
CA VAL A 343 -2.71 -5.16 -34.62
C VAL A 343 -1.49 -5.00 -35.54
N PRO A 344 -1.55 -4.25 -36.66
CA PRO A 344 -0.39 -4.07 -37.53
C PRO A 344 0.78 -3.32 -36.88
N LYS A 345 0.52 -2.53 -35.83
CA LYS A 345 1.52 -1.71 -35.15
C LYS A 345 2.08 -2.36 -33.87
N LEU A 346 1.57 -3.51 -33.44
CA LEU A 346 2.01 -4.18 -32.20
C LEU A 346 3.53 -4.38 -32.15
N GLU A 347 4.12 -4.90 -33.23
CA GLU A 347 5.59 -5.12 -33.29
C GLU A 347 6.37 -3.80 -33.30
N THR A 348 5.81 -2.74 -33.90
CA THR A 348 6.39 -1.41 -33.86
C THR A 348 6.39 -0.85 -32.43
N TYR A 349 5.27 -0.95 -31.72
CA TYR A 349 5.15 -0.49 -30.34
C TYR A 349 6.08 -1.25 -29.40
N LYS A 350 6.15 -2.58 -29.52
CA LYS A 350 7.09 -3.40 -28.76
C LYS A 350 8.54 -2.98 -29.02
N SER A 351 8.90 -2.80 -30.29
CA SER A 351 10.25 -2.39 -30.69
C SER A 351 10.61 -0.99 -30.17
N GLU A 352 9.66 -0.05 -30.21
CA GLU A 352 9.88 1.31 -29.71
C GLU A 352 10.06 1.33 -28.18
N ILE A 353 9.21 0.62 -27.44
CA ILE A 353 9.33 0.47 -25.98
C ILE A 353 10.65 -0.20 -25.62
N ALA A 354 11.01 -1.32 -26.27
CA ALA A 354 12.27 -2.03 -26.00
C ALA A 354 13.50 -1.18 -26.33
N ALA A 355 13.46 -0.39 -27.41
CA ALA A 355 14.54 0.51 -27.78
C ALA A 355 14.69 1.67 -26.77
N GLN A 356 13.59 2.26 -26.32
CA GLN A 356 13.62 3.30 -25.30
C GLN A 356 14.08 2.74 -23.95
N ALA A 357 13.56 1.58 -23.55
CA ALA A 357 13.96 0.85 -22.34
C ALA A 357 15.47 0.57 -22.31
N ARG A 358 16.04 0.08 -23.41
CA ARG A 358 17.49 -0.17 -23.50
C ARG A 358 18.29 1.12 -23.28
N ARG A 359 17.90 2.23 -23.93
CA ARG A 359 18.59 3.52 -23.79
C ARG A 359 18.56 4.03 -22.36
N VAL A 360 17.38 4.04 -21.72
CA VAL A 360 17.23 4.55 -20.34
C VAL A 360 17.93 3.67 -19.30
N LEU A 361 18.16 2.39 -19.61
CA LEU A 361 18.91 1.47 -18.74
C LEU A 361 20.43 1.55 -18.93
N GLU A 362 20.89 1.87 -20.15
CA GLU A 362 22.32 2.06 -20.45
C GLU A 362 22.84 3.42 -19.98
N ASP A 363 22.00 4.46 -20.07
CA ASP A 363 22.31 5.82 -19.63
C ASP A 363 21.14 6.42 -18.85
N PRO A 364 20.99 6.09 -17.55
CA PRO A 364 19.91 6.63 -16.72
C PRO A 364 19.91 8.15 -16.59
N ASP A 365 21.09 8.78 -16.68
CA ASP A 365 21.25 10.24 -16.58
C ASP A 365 20.81 10.98 -17.84
N SER A 366 20.63 10.28 -18.97
CA SER A 366 20.05 10.85 -20.20
C SER A 366 18.54 11.19 -20.08
N ILE A 367 17.89 10.77 -19.00
CA ILE A 367 16.46 10.97 -18.81
C ILE A 367 16.19 12.35 -18.22
N GLU A 368 15.81 13.27 -19.09
CA GLU A 368 15.24 14.54 -18.68
C GLU A 368 13.77 14.36 -18.27
N ASN A 369 13.41 15.00 -17.16
CA ASN A 369 12.05 15.11 -16.64
C ASN A 369 11.88 16.50 -16.00
N PRO A 370 10.65 16.95 -15.67
CA PRO A 370 10.43 18.31 -15.17
C PRO A 370 11.29 18.67 -13.95
N VAL A 371 11.57 17.68 -13.09
CA VAL A 371 12.37 17.85 -11.88
C VAL A 371 13.85 17.94 -12.21
N THR A 372 14.38 17.02 -13.03
CA THR A 372 15.81 16.99 -13.38
C THR A 372 16.23 18.13 -14.30
N SER A 373 15.32 18.66 -15.12
CA SER A 373 15.56 19.87 -15.91
C SER A 373 15.83 21.10 -15.05
N VAL A 374 15.25 21.17 -13.84
CA VAL A 374 15.45 22.28 -12.90
C VAL A 374 16.56 21.97 -11.89
N TYR A 375 16.63 20.72 -11.42
CA TYR A 375 17.59 20.24 -10.42
C TYR A 375 18.44 19.08 -10.97
N PRO A 376 19.41 19.36 -11.84
CA PRO A 376 20.23 18.33 -12.50
C PRO A 376 21.18 17.60 -11.56
N SER A 377 21.28 17.99 -10.28
CA SER A 377 22.08 17.30 -9.25
C SER A 377 21.25 16.73 -8.10
N LEU A 378 19.92 16.72 -8.21
CA LEU A 378 19.05 16.10 -7.20
C LEU A 378 19.44 14.62 -7.04
N ASN A 379 19.56 14.13 -5.81
CA ASN A 379 19.80 12.71 -5.53
C ASN A 379 19.02 12.34 -4.27
N LEU A 380 18.21 11.28 -4.34
CA LEU A 380 17.49 10.74 -3.21
C LEU A 380 18.30 9.59 -2.61
N ASP A 381 18.78 9.79 -1.38
CA ASP A 381 19.43 8.73 -0.61
C ASP A 381 18.37 7.88 0.09
N LEU A 382 18.08 6.71 -0.48
CA LEU A 382 17.22 5.71 0.13
C LEU A 382 18.06 4.95 1.16
N GLN A 383 17.98 5.35 2.43
CA GLN A 383 18.62 4.61 3.52
C GLN A 383 18.12 3.15 3.50
N LYS A 384 19.08 2.22 3.45
CA LYS A 384 18.84 0.78 3.26
C LYS A 384 18.21 0.11 4.48
#